data_AF-A0A353V763-F1
#
_entry.id   AF-A0A353V763-F1
#
_cell.length_a   1.000
_cell.length_b   1.000
_cell.length_c   1.000
_cell.angle_alpha   90.00
_cell.angle_beta   90.00
_cell.angle_gamma   90.00
#
_symmetry.space_group_name_H-M   'P 1'
#
loop_
_entity.id
_entity.type
_entity.pdbx_description
1 polymer ?
#
loop_
_entity_poly.entity_id
_entity_poly.type
_entity_poly.pdbx_seq_one_letter_code
_entity_poly.pdbx_strand_id
1 'polypeptide(L)' 'MLATARAKEMRMAEAKNERRQALDLAIAQIERQFGKGSVMRLGAGGPLEEIAVIPTGALSLDVALGVGGLPR' A
#
# COMPACT_ATOMS: atom_id res chain seq x y z
N MET A 1 37.44 -13.28 -10.77
CA MET A 1 36.25 -13.18 -9.90
C MET A 1 35.60 -11.79 -9.86
N LEU A 2 36.34 -10.67 -10.03
CA LEU A 2 35.71 -9.32 -10.01
C LEU A 2 34.79 -9.01 -11.22
N ALA A 3 35.07 -9.56 -12.41
CA ALA A 3 34.26 -9.28 -13.62
C ALA A 3 32.86 -9.94 -13.59
N THR A 4 32.72 -11.10 -12.95
CA THR A 4 31.44 -11.82 -12.86
C THR A 4 30.48 -11.22 -11.83
N ALA A 5 31.01 -10.53 -10.81
CA ALA A 5 30.20 -9.81 -9.81
C ALA A 5 29.44 -8.62 -10.43
N ARG A 6 30.14 -7.78 -11.21
CA ARG A 6 29.52 -6.64 -11.93
C ARG A 6 28.43 -7.06 -12.92
N ALA A 7 28.65 -8.15 -13.65
CA ALA A 7 27.65 -8.69 -14.57
C ALA A 7 26.37 -9.16 -13.85
N LYS A 8 26.53 -9.74 -12.65
CA LYS A 8 25.40 -10.18 -11.81
C LYS A 8 24.61 -8.98 -11.27
N GLU A 9 25.29 -7.92 -10.85
CA GLU A 9 24.65 -6.69 -10.35
C GLU A 9 23.81 -6.00 -11.42
N MET A 10 24.34 -5.85 -12.64
CA MET A 10 23.60 -5.26 -13.76
C MET A 10 22.35 -6.07 -14.11
N ARG A 11 22.47 -7.40 -14.17
CA ARG A 11 21.31 -8.27 -14.44
C ARG A 11 20.24 -8.19 -13.34
N MET A 12 20.65 -8.03 -12.08
CA MET A 12 19.70 -7.84 -10.97
C MET A 12 19.00 -6.48 -11.03
N ALA A 13 19.73 -5.43 -11.43
CA ALA A 13 19.16 -4.10 -11.63
C ALA A 13 18.13 -4.10 -12.77
N GLU A 14 18.42 -4.79 -13.87
CA GLU A 14 17.53 -4.96 -15.01
C GLU A 14 16.26 -5.73 -14.62
N ALA A 15 16.40 -6.88 -13.96
CA ALA A 15 15.26 -7.66 -13.45
C ALA A 15 14.39 -6.87 -12.46
N LYS A 16 15.01 -6.02 -11.62
CA LYS A 16 14.27 -5.13 -10.71
C LYS A 16 13.45 -4.08 -11.47
N ASN A 17 13.98 -3.58 -12.58
CA ASN A 17 13.27 -2.62 -13.44
C ASN A 17 12.11 -3.28 -14.17
N GLU A 18 12.32 -4.45 -14.79
CA GLU A 18 11.26 -5.24 -15.44
C GLU A 18 10.13 -5.56 -14.48
N ARG A 19 10.45 -5.98 -13.25
CA ARG A 19 9.45 -6.25 -12.20
C ARG A 19 8.63 -5.00 -11.86
N ARG A 20 9.25 -3.82 -11.83
CA ARG A 20 8.55 -2.57 -11.55
C ARG A 20 7.61 -2.20 -12.70
N GLN A 21 8.06 -2.32 -13.94
CA GLN A 21 7.24 -2.07 -15.13
C GLN A 21 6.03 -3.00 -15.19
N ALA A 22 6.24 -4.30 -14.96
CA ALA A 22 5.14 -5.28 -14.92
C ALA A 22 4.12 -4.97 -13.81
N LEU A 23 4.59 -4.53 -12.64
CA LEU A 23 3.72 -4.11 -11.54
C LEU A 23 2.89 -2.88 -11.91
N ASP A 24 3.51 -1.86 -12.48
CA ASP A 24 2.83 -0.62 -12.85
C ASP A 24 1.77 -0.87 -13.95
N LEU A 25 2.06 -1.76 -14.91
CA LEU A 25 1.09 -2.21 -15.91
C LEU A 25 -0.09 -2.97 -15.29
N ALA A 26 0.17 -3.89 -14.36
CA ALA A 26 -0.89 -4.63 -13.68
C ALA A 26 -1.79 -3.71 -12.85
N ILE A 27 -1.21 -2.74 -12.15
CA ILE A 27 -1.96 -1.71 -11.42
C ILE A 27 -2.86 -0.92 -12.37
N ALA A 28 -2.33 -0.44 -13.49
CA ALA A 28 -3.12 0.29 -14.48
C ALA A 28 -4.26 -0.55 -15.09
N GLN A 29 -4.04 -1.85 -15.28
CA GLN A 29 -5.09 -2.77 -15.73
C GLN A 29 -6.22 -2.91 -14.70
N ILE A 30 -5.88 -3.05 -13.41
CA ILE A 30 -6.86 -3.13 -12.32
C ILE A 30 -7.68 -1.84 -12.25
N GLU A 31 -7.02 -0.67 -12.26
CA GLU A 31 -7.73 0.62 -12.21
C GLU A 31 -8.66 0.83 -13.41
N ARG A 32 -8.27 0.39 -14.60
CA ARG A 32 -9.11 0.47 -15.79
C ARG A 32 -10.34 -0.45 -15.70
N GLN A 33 -10.21 -1.63 -15.11
CA GLN A 33 -11.30 -2.61 -15.02
C GLN A 33 -12.28 -2.31 -13.88
N PHE A 34 -11.78 -1.85 -12.74
CA PHE A 34 -12.56 -1.71 -11.50
C PHE A 34 -12.75 -0.26 -11.05
N GLY A 35 -12.17 0.70 -11.78
CA GLY A 35 -12.22 2.13 -11.46
C GLY A 35 -10.99 2.63 -10.72
N LYS A 36 -10.81 3.96 -10.72
CA LYS A 36 -9.70 4.63 -10.03
C LYS A 36 -9.74 4.34 -8.52
N GLY A 37 -8.59 4.06 -7.93
CA GLY A 37 -8.48 3.75 -6.50
C GLY A 37 -8.89 2.33 -6.11
N SER A 38 -9.25 1.48 -7.08
CA SER A 38 -9.48 0.03 -6.83
C SER A 38 -8.22 -0.70 -6.35
N VAL A 39 -7.03 -0.16 -6.63
CA VAL A 39 -5.77 -0.57 -6.01
C VAL A 39 -4.91 0.66 -5.75
N MET A 40 -4.31 0.73 -4.57
CA MET A 40 -3.41 1.81 -4.20
C MET A 40 -2.37 1.32 -3.19
N ARG A 41 -1.27 2.06 -3.09
CA ARG A 41 -0.30 1.82 -2.02
C ARG A 41 -0.83 2.42 -0.72
N LEU A 42 -0.86 1.61 0.33
CA LEU A 42 -1.20 2.09 1.67
C LEU A 42 -0.26 3.24 2.06
N GLY A 43 -0.82 4.37 2.47
CA GLY A 43 -0.05 5.57 2.86
C GLY A 43 0.47 6.43 1.70
N ALA A 44 0.16 6.12 0.44
CA ALA A 44 0.60 6.95 -0.70
C ALA A 44 -0.11 8.32 -0.81
N GLY A 45 -1.18 8.54 -0.01
CA GLY A 45 -1.97 9.77 0.01
C GLY A 45 -1.61 10.78 1.11
N GLY A 46 -0.60 10.51 1.95
CA GLY A 46 -0.28 11.35 3.12
C GLY A 46 -0.38 10.58 4.44
N PRO A 47 -0.54 11.27 5.59
CA PRO A 47 -0.80 10.61 6.88
C PRO A 47 -1.91 9.58 6.74
N LEU A 48 -1.79 8.45 7.46
CA LEU A 48 -2.84 7.44 7.48
C LEU A 48 -4.16 8.14 7.83
N GLU A 49 -5.16 7.95 6.97
CA GLU A 49 -6.50 8.50 7.20
C GLU A 49 -6.99 8.00 8.56
N GLU A 50 -7.51 8.90 9.38
CA GLU A 50 -8.02 8.52 10.70
C GLU A 50 -9.11 7.46 10.52
N ILE A 51 -9.08 6.43 11.36
CA ILE A 51 -10.07 5.37 11.32
C ILE A 51 -11.42 6.02 11.66
N ALA A 52 -12.35 5.99 10.70
CA ALA A 52 -13.70 6.45 10.93
C ALA A 52 -14.35 5.57 12.01
N VAL A 53 -14.86 6.19 13.08
CA VAL A 53 -15.50 5.49 14.20
C VAL A 53 -16.92 6.00 14.43
N ILE A 54 -17.76 5.10 14.95
CA ILE A 54 -19.10 5.38 15.44
C ILE A 54 -19.05 5.28 16.97
N PRO A 55 -19.30 6.37 17.72
CA PRO A 55 -19.32 6.34 19.18
C PRO A 55 -20.36 5.36 19.70
N THR A 56 -20.05 4.63 20.77
CA THR A 56 -20.99 3.71 21.40
C THR A 56 -22.05 4.44 22.23
N GLY A 57 -21.81 5.71 22.57
CA GLY A 57 -22.66 6.52 23.46
C GLY A 57 -22.33 6.32 24.95
N ALA A 58 -21.38 5.45 25.29
CA ALA A 58 -20.87 5.28 26.64
C ALA A 58 -19.37 5.63 26.66
N LEU A 59 -19.02 6.77 27.26
CA LEU A 59 -17.64 7.29 27.27
C LEU A 59 -16.63 6.27 27.82
N SER A 60 -16.97 5.55 28.89
CA SER A 60 -16.10 4.53 29.47
C SER A 60 -15.79 3.40 28.49
N LEU A 61 -16.75 3.06 27.62
CA LEU A 61 -16.58 2.02 26.62
C LEU A 61 -15.78 2.54 25.42
N ASP A 62 -16.08 3.76 24.94
CA ASP A 62 -15.32 4.39 23.84
C ASP A 62 -13.83 4.54 24.18
N VAL A 63 -13.52 4.91 25.43
CA VAL A 63 -12.15 4.97 25.94
C VAL A 63 -11.53 3.57 26.07
N ALA A 64 -12.28 2.59 26.59
CA ALA A 64 -11.78 1.22 26.72
C ALA A 64 -11.46 0.57 25.37
N LEU A 65 -12.17 0.94 24.30
CA LEU A 65 -11.89 0.50 22.93
C LEU A 65 -10.60 1.11 22.35
N GLY A 66 -10.08 2.20 22.94
CA GLY A 66 -8.82 2.85 22.56
C GLY A 66 -8.88 3.68 21.28
N VAL A 67 -9.73 3.30 20.33
CA VAL A 67 -9.98 4.04 19.08
C VAL A 67 -11.14 5.05 19.19
N GLY A 68 -11.81 5.12 20.36
CA GLY A 68 -12.88 6.08 20.62
C GLY A 68 -14.28 5.65 20.15
N GLY A 69 -14.48 4.39 19.77
CA GLY A 69 -15.78 3.85 19.35
C GLY A 69 -15.67 2.58 18.50
N LEU A 70 -16.73 2.23 17.78
CA LEU A 70 -16.76 1.12 16.84
C LEU A 70 -16.21 1.58 15.47
N PRO A 71 -15.15 0.94 14.91
CA PRO A 71 -14.68 1.24 13.56
C PRO A 71 -15.77 1.03 12.51
N ARG A 72 -15.89 1.97 11.57
CA ARG A 72 -16.84 1.94 10.45
C ARG A 72 -16.34 1.04 9.31
#